data_AF-A0A447THE5-F1
#
_entry.id   AF-A0A447THE5-F1
#
_cell.length_a   1.000
_cell.length_b   1.000
_cell.length_c   1.000
_cell.angle_alpha   90.00
_cell.angle_beta   90.00
_cell.angle_gamma   90.00
#
_symmetry.space_group_name_H-M   'P 1'
#
loop_
_entity.id
_entity.type
_entity.pdbx_description
1 polymer ?
#
loop_
_entity_poly.entity_id
_entity_poly.type
_entity_poly.pdbx_seq_one_letter_code
_entity_poly.pdbx_strand_id
1 'polypeptide(L)'
;MLSRLSIASKLLLLLLPFSLALVGLASILSLDRQQTLNELRRSDRLISIAGGSSQLIHDLQTERGLSNGFLSGQAASLPPPLQAARANSDKSLAAFTAVSGELGDSRLSERLGALNGQLQGLAQLRADVEKRGIAAPDAFSSYSKDIDALIGLIARLAQANNDGDLLRSTMALLNLQCEKEFAGRERGYVNGLLQAGVLNQQSHAQTASLIAKQDACANQFKLIADDTLRGQKEALDGGDETRAVQALRAKVMNQALGQPVAFRRPNGSRPPPGASTR
;
A
#
# COMPACT_ATOMS: atom_id res chain seq x y z
N MET A 1 17.44 -51.26 53.37
CA MET A 1 17.85 -51.75 52.03
C MET A 1 18.83 -50.83 51.30
N LEU A 2 18.90 -49.52 51.60
CA LEU A 2 19.88 -48.58 50.99
C LEU A 2 21.31 -48.65 51.58
N SER A 3 21.52 -49.39 52.68
CA SER A 3 22.78 -49.42 53.43
C SER A 3 23.89 -50.28 52.79
N ARG A 4 23.54 -51.23 51.91
CA ARG A 4 24.50 -52.14 51.22
C ARG A 4 24.97 -51.66 49.84
N LEU A 5 24.51 -50.49 49.39
CA LEU A 5 24.93 -49.89 48.12
C LEU A 5 26.34 -49.30 48.26
N SER A 6 27.15 -49.44 47.20
CA SER A 6 28.47 -48.81 47.15
C SER A 6 28.34 -47.28 47.25
N ILE A 7 29.39 -46.61 47.72
CA ILE A 7 29.40 -45.15 47.89
C ILE A 7 29.04 -44.45 46.56
N ALA A 8 29.48 -44.99 45.43
CA ALA A 8 29.16 -44.47 44.09
C ALA A 8 27.66 -44.52 43.76
N SER A 9 26.97 -45.61 44.11
CA SER A 9 25.52 -45.73 43.87
C SER A 9 24.69 -44.76 44.72
N LYS A 10 25.15 -44.45 45.94
CA LYS A 10 24.49 -43.45 46.81
C LYS A 10 24.65 -42.03 46.27
N LEU A 11 25.85 -41.68 45.79
CA LEU A 11 26.10 -40.41 45.11
C LEU A 11 25.26 -40.26 43.84
N LEU A 12 25.17 -41.33 43.04
CA LEU A 12 24.38 -41.33 41.81
C LEU A 12 22.88 -41.12 42.09
N LEU A 13 22.34 -41.78 43.11
CA LEU A 13 20.92 -41.65 43.49
C LEU A 13 20.57 -40.25 44.01
N LEU A 14 21.55 -39.53 44.60
CA LEU A 14 21.39 -38.15 45.05
C LEU A 14 21.46 -37.15 43.87
N LEU A 15 22.35 -37.39 42.91
CA LEU A 15 22.59 -36.48 41.78
C LEU A 15 21.56 -36.63 40.65
N LEU A 16 20.98 -37.83 40.48
CA LEU A 16 20.03 -38.14 39.42
C LEU A 16 18.75 -37.27 39.40
N PRO A 17 18.06 -37.00 40.52
CA PRO A 17 16.91 -36.09 40.48
C PRO A 17 17.31 -34.65 40.13
N PHE A 18 18.51 -34.21 40.55
CA PHE A 18 19.02 -32.87 40.25
C PHE A 18 19.40 -32.73 38.76
N SER A 19 20.03 -33.75 38.18
CA SER A 19 20.34 -33.76 36.75
C SER A 19 19.09 -33.84 35.88
N LEU A 20 18.09 -34.65 36.27
CA LEU A 20 16.80 -34.71 35.58
C LEU A 20 16.05 -33.37 35.63
N ALA A 21 16.03 -32.69 36.79
CA ALA A 21 15.42 -31.37 36.90
C ALA A 21 16.12 -30.34 36.00
N LEU A 22 17.46 -30.40 35.92
CA LEU A 22 18.25 -29.49 35.09
C LEU A 22 18.03 -29.74 33.59
N VAL A 23 17.97 -31.02 33.17
CA VAL A 23 17.63 -31.39 31.79
C VAL A 23 16.19 -30.98 31.46
N GLY A 24 15.23 -31.23 32.36
CA GLY A 24 13.83 -30.83 32.16
C GLY A 24 13.67 -29.32 31.99
N LEU A 25 14.32 -28.53 32.85
CA LEU A 25 14.32 -27.07 32.73
C LEU A 25 15.00 -26.61 31.44
N ALA A 26 16.15 -27.18 31.09
CA ALA A 26 16.84 -26.86 29.84
C ALA A 26 16.00 -27.20 28.61
N SER A 27 15.27 -28.33 28.62
CA SER A 27 14.35 -28.71 27.55
C SER A 27 13.19 -27.74 27.42
N ILE A 28 12.56 -27.32 28.53
CA ILE A 28 11.47 -26.33 28.51
C ILE A 28 11.96 -24.99 27.94
N LEU A 29 13.10 -24.49 28.44
CA LEU A 29 13.70 -23.25 27.93
C LEU A 29 14.11 -23.36 26.46
N SER A 30 14.59 -24.53 26.01
CA SER A 30 14.96 -24.76 24.62
C SER A 30 13.74 -24.77 23.71
N LEU A 31 12.63 -25.39 24.15
CA LEU A 31 11.38 -25.44 23.38
C LEU A 31 10.77 -24.03 23.26
N ASP A 32 10.73 -23.28 24.35
CA ASP A 32 10.23 -21.90 24.39
C ASP A 32 11.03 -20.98 23.44
N ARG A 33 12.36 -21.07 23.47
CA ARG A 33 13.22 -20.35 22.52
C ARG A 33 12.95 -20.74 21.07
N GLN A 34 12.70 -22.03 20.82
CA GLN A 34 12.45 -22.50 19.46
C GLN A 34 11.08 -22.05 18.94
N GLN A 35 10.07 -21.98 19.80
CA GLN A 35 8.77 -21.36 19.49
C GLN A 35 8.93 -19.87 19.19
N THR A 36 9.63 -19.13 20.04
CA THR A 36 9.93 -17.70 19.84
C THR A 36 10.64 -17.46 18.49
N LEU A 37 11.63 -18.28 18.13
CA LEU A 37 12.33 -18.17 16.84
C LEU A 37 11.40 -18.43 15.65
N ASN A 38 10.46 -19.37 15.77
CA ASN A 38 9.49 -19.65 14.72
C ASN A 38 8.49 -18.50 14.55
N GLU A 39 8.06 -17.87 15.65
CA GLU A 39 7.21 -16.69 15.62
C GLU A 39 7.92 -15.50 14.97
N LEU A 40 9.17 -15.24 15.34
CA LEU A 40 9.99 -14.18 14.72
C LEU A 40 10.15 -14.40 13.22
N ARG A 41 10.48 -15.62 12.77
CA ARG A 41 10.58 -15.97 11.35
C ARG A 41 9.25 -15.79 10.61
N ARG A 42 8.13 -16.11 11.26
CA ARG A 42 6.80 -15.89 10.69
C ARG A 42 6.52 -14.39 10.54
N SER A 43 6.77 -13.60 11.58
CA SER A 43 6.60 -12.14 11.55
C SER A 43 7.45 -11.48 10.47
N ASP A 44 8.71 -11.89 10.32
CA ASP A 44 9.62 -11.41 9.28
C ASP A 44 9.08 -11.65 7.86
N ARG A 45 8.49 -12.84 7.62
CA ARG A 45 7.82 -13.13 6.34
C ARG A 45 6.58 -12.26 6.13
N LEU A 46 5.75 -12.07 7.16
CA LEU A 46 4.56 -11.21 7.06
C LEU A 46 4.96 -9.76 6.75
N ILE A 47 6.01 -9.24 7.39
CA ILE A 47 6.60 -7.93 7.09
C ILE A 47 7.08 -7.86 5.65
N SER A 48 7.81 -8.88 5.19
CA SER A 48 8.35 -8.92 3.83
C SER A 48 7.23 -8.90 2.78
N ILE A 49 6.14 -9.65 3.00
CA ILE A 49 4.97 -9.60 2.11
C ILE A 49 4.28 -8.24 2.18
N ALA A 50 4.12 -7.66 3.38
CA ALA A 50 3.51 -6.33 3.54
C ALA A 50 4.33 -5.24 2.83
N GLY A 51 5.67 -5.30 2.93
CA GLY A 51 6.59 -4.43 2.23
C GLY A 51 6.52 -4.59 0.71
N GLY A 52 6.54 -5.83 0.21
CA GLY A 52 6.37 -6.11 -1.22
C GLY A 52 5.01 -5.64 -1.76
N SER A 53 3.95 -5.83 -0.99
CA SER A 53 2.60 -5.33 -1.32
C SER A 53 2.57 -3.80 -1.37
N SER A 54 3.19 -3.14 -0.39
CA SER A 54 3.30 -1.68 -0.31
C SER A 54 4.03 -1.08 -1.51
N GLN A 55 5.11 -1.72 -1.97
CA GLN A 55 5.83 -1.31 -3.18
C GLN A 55 4.98 -1.50 -4.44
N LEU A 56 4.33 -2.66 -4.58
CA LEU A 56 3.46 -2.94 -5.72
C LEU A 56 2.27 -1.96 -5.79
N ILE A 57 1.66 -1.63 -4.65
CA ILE A 57 0.61 -0.60 -4.56
C ILE A 57 1.12 0.73 -5.14
N HIS A 58 2.31 1.17 -4.75
CA HIS A 58 2.87 2.42 -5.23
C HIS A 58 3.11 2.43 -6.75
N ASP A 59 3.67 1.36 -7.29
CA ASP A 59 3.93 1.25 -8.72
C ASP A 59 2.63 1.20 -9.53
N LEU A 60 1.63 0.44 -9.07
CA LEU A 60 0.29 0.40 -9.67
C LEU A 60 -0.44 1.75 -9.57
N GLN A 61 -0.30 2.49 -8.47
CA GLN A 61 -0.84 3.85 -8.34
C GLN A 61 -0.25 4.81 -9.39
N THR A 62 1.05 4.66 -9.68
CA THR A 62 1.76 5.44 -10.70
C THR A 62 1.31 5.05 -12.10
N GLU A 63 1.27 3.74 -12.39
CA GLU A 63 0.81 3.20 -13.67
C GLU A 63 -0.65 3.58 -13.97
N ARG A 64 -1.53 3.49 -12.98
CA ARG A 64 -2.93 3.94 -13.08
C ARG A 64 -3.03 5.42 -13.46
N GLY A 65 -2.26 6.27 -12.78
CA GLY A 65 -2.27 7.72 -13.03
C GLY A 65 -1.83 8.06 -14.46
N LEU A 66 -0.75 7.42 -14.92
CA LEU A 66 -0.23 7.61 -16.28
C LEU A 66 -1.15 7.01 -17.35
N SER A 67 -1.77 5.86 -17.08
CA SER A 67 -2.76 5.23 -17.96
C SER A 67 -4.00 6.11 -18.13
N ASN A 68 -4.49 6.70 -17.03
CA ASN A 68 -5.61 7.64 -17.08
C ASN A 68 -5.26 8.90 -17.89
N GLY A 69 -4.04 9.42 -17.73
CA GLY A 69 -3.53 10.54 -18.53
C GLY A 69 -3.39 10.20 -20.01
N PHE A 70 -2.92 8.99 -20.35
CA PHE A 70 -2.83 8.51 -21.73
C PHE A 70 -4.20 8.39 -22.39
N LEU A 71 -5.17 7.76 -21.72
CA LEU A 71 -6.54 7.58 -22.23
C LEU A 71 -7.27 8.92 -22.39
N SER A 72 -7.06 9.87 -21.47
CA SER A 72 -7.66 11.22 -21.55
C SER A 72 -6.91 12.15 -22.52
N GLY A 73 -5.68 11.80 -22.89
CA GLY A 73 -4.83 12.58 -23.79
C GLY A 73 -4.95 12.17 -25.25
N GLN A 74 -4.20 12.88 -26.11
CA GLN A 74 -4.17 12.68 -27.57
C GLN A 74 -2.91 11.93 -28.06
N ALA A 75 -2.11 11.38 -27.15
CA ALA A 75 -0.90 10.65 -27.53
C ALA A 75 -1.25 9.47 -28.45
N ALA A 76 -0.56 9.38 -29.58
CA ALA A 76 -0.79 8.35 -30.60
C ALA A 76 -0.22 6.98 -30.19
N SER A 77 0.76 6.95 -29.30
CA SER A 77 1.42 5.74 -28.81
C SER A 77 1.73 5.86 -27.32
N LEU A 78 2.10 4.75 -26.69
CA LEU A 78 2.42 4.70 -25.28
C LEU A 78 3.59 5.63 -24.95
N PRO A 79 3.41 6.64 -24.07
CA PRO A 79 4.47 7.57 -23.73
C PRO A 79 5.55 6.88 -22.86
N PRO A 80 6.84 7.26 -22.98
CA PRO A 80 7.94 6.63 -22.24
C PRO A 80 7.73 6.53 -20.72
N PRO A 81 7.16 7.54 -20.03
CA PRO A 81 6.86 7.42 -18.59
C PRO A 81 5.89 6.28 -18.25
N LEU A 82 4.88 6.01 -19.10
CA LEU A 82 3.95 4.91 -18.89
C LEU A 82 4.62 3.56 -19.14
N GLN A 83 5.53 3.47 -20.12
CA GLN A 83 6.32 2.26 -20.35
C GLN A 83 7.22 1.95 -19.14
N ALA A 84 7.90 2.96 -18.59
CA ALA A 84 8.71 2.82 -17.39
C ALA A 84 7.88 2.42 -16.16
N ALA A 85 6.70 3.01 -15.98
CA ALA A 85 5.80 2.63 -14.90
C ALA A 85 5.32 1.18 -15.00
N ARG A 86 5.00 0.69 -16.22
CA ARG A 86 4.66 -0.73 -16.44
C ARG A 86 5.82 -1.65 -16.04
N ALA A 87 7.04 -1.33 -16.46
CA ALA A 87 8.23 -2.11 -16.11
C ALA A 87 8.50 -2.15 -14.59
N ASN A 88 8.27 -1.03 -13.89
CA ASN A 88 8.39 -0.98 -12.44
C ASN A 88 7.32 -1.85 -11.75
N SER A 89 6.07 -1.76 -12.19
CA SER A 89 4.98 -2.61 -11.69
C SER A 89 5.24 -4.09 -11.94
N ASP A 90 5.85 -4.47 -13.08
CA ASP A 90 6.22 -5.86 -13.38
C ASP A 90 7.31 -6.36 -12.44
N LYS A 91 8.30 -5.51 -12.17
CA LYS A 91 9.38 -5.82 -11.22
C LYS A 91 8.83 -6.03 -9.80
N SER A 92 7.96 -5.14 -9.32
CA SER A 92 7.37 -5.27 -8.00
C SER A 92 6.35 -6.40 -7.90
N LEU A 93 5.61 -6.69 -8.98
CA LEU A 93 4.72 -7.86 -9.04
C LEU A 93 5.51 -9.17 -8.96
N ALA A 94 6.62 -9.28 -9.67
CA ALA A 94 7.50 -10.44 -9.60
C ALA A 94 8.09 -10.61 -8.19
N ALA A 95 8.58 -9.52 -7.57
CA ALA A 95 9.10 -9.55 -6.21
C ALA A 95 8.02 -9.94 -5.18
N PHE A 96 6.81 -9.38 -5.28
CA PHE A 96 5.67 -9.75 -4.44
C PHE A 96 5.29 -11.22 -4.60
N THR A 97 5.26 -11.73 -5.83
CA THR A 97 4.93 -13.14 -6.11
C THR A 97 5.96 -14.08 -5.52
N ALA A 98 7.25 -13.75 -5.60
CA ALA A 98 8.32 -14.53 -5.00
C ALA A 98 8.18 -14.63 -3.47
N VAL A 99 8.00 -13.49 -2.80
CA VAL A 99 7.91 -13.44 -1.33
C VAL A 99 6.60 -14.07 -0.81
N SER A 100 5.49 -13.91 -1.54
CA SER A 100 4.20 -14.50 -1.15
C SER A 100 4.15 -16.03 -1.33
N GLY A 101 4.91 -16.59 -2.27
CA GLY A 101 4.99 -18.03 -2.51
C GLY A 101 5.66 -18.83 -1.38
N GLU A 102 6.47 -18.18 -0.55
CA GLU A 102 7.19 -18.81 0.58
C GLU A 102 6.35 -18.94 1.86
N LEU A 103 5.09 -18.49 1.83
CA LEU A 103 4.22 -18.52 2.99
C LEU A 103 3.55 -19.90 3.15
N GLY A 104 3.94 -20.63 4.20
CA GLY A 104 3.33 -21.93 4.56
C GLY A 104 2.02 -21.83 5.35
N ASP A 105 1.40 -20.65 5.45
CA ASP A 105 0.15 -20.44 6.18
C ASP A 105 -1.05 -20.69 5.26
N SER A 106 -1.75 -21.80 5.47
CA SER A 106 -2.88 -22.22 4.63
C SER A 106 -4.03 -21.21 4.60
N ARG A 107 -4.22 -20.40 5.66
CA ARG A 107 -5.29 -19.39 5.71
C ARG A 107 -4.99 -18.17 4.84
N LEU A 108 -3.72 -17.85 4.64
CA LEU A 108 -3.26 -16.76 3.79
C LEU A 108 -3.02 -17.23 2.35
N SER A 109 -2.65 -18.50 2.16
CA SER A 109 -2.34 -19.09 0.85
C SER A 109 -3.48 -18.98 -0.17
N GLU A 110 -4.74 -19.28 0.22
CA GLU A 110 -5.90 -19.16 -0.69
C GLU A 110 -6.09 -17.72 -1.20
N ARG A 111 -5.95 -16.74 -0.30
CA ARG A 111 -6.11 -15.33 -0.64
C ARG A 111 -4.98 -14.79 -1.47
N LEU A 112 -3.74 -15.21 -1.18
CA LEU A 112 -2.59 -14.91 -2.02
C LEU A 112 -2.77 -15.50 -3.42
N GLY A 113 -3.29 -16.72 -3.52
CA GLY A 113 -3.64 -17.35 -4.80
C GLY A 113 -4.70 -16.56 -5.57
N ALA A 114 -5.79 -16.16 -4.91
CA ALA A 114 -6.85 -15.36 -5.52
C ALA A 114 -6.34 -13.99 -6.00
N LEU A 115 -5.52 -13.32 -5.17
CA LEU A 115 -4.93 -12.03 -5.52
C LEU A 115 -3.94 -12.15 -6.68
N ASN A 116 -3.09 -13.18 -6.69
CA ASN A 116 -2.20 -13.46 -7.81
C ASN A 116 -3.00 -13.71 -9.10
N GLY A 117 -4.10 -14.46 -9.03
CA GLY A 117 -5.01 -14.66 -10.16
C GLY A 117 -5.66 -13.36 -10.65
N GLN A 118 -6.08 -12.48 -9.75
CA GLN A 118 -6.61 -11.16 -10.09
C GLN A 118 -5.54 -10.31 -10.82
N LEU A 119 -4.30 -10.29 -10.29
CA LEU A 119 -3.19 -9.50 -10.85
C LEU A 119 -2.71 -10.02 -12.22
N GLN A 120 -3.01 -11.26 -12.59
CA GLN A 120 -2.79 -11.75 -13.96
C GLN A 120 -3.65 -11.01 -15.00
N GLY A 121 -4.79 -10.42 -14.59
CA GLY A 121 -5.63 -9.59 -15.44
C GLY A 121 -4.97 -8.27 -15.88
N LEU A 122 -3.87 -7.87 -15.24
CA LEU A 122 -3.16 -6.62 -15.52
C LEU A 122 -2.66 -6.54 -16.98
N ALA A 123 -2.22 -7.67 -17.55
CA ALA A 123 -1.77 -7.72 -18.93
C ALA A 123 -2.90 -7.39 -19.92
N GLN A 124 -4.11 -7.92 -19.68
CA GLN A 124 -5.28 -7.64 -20.50
C GLN A 124 -5.71 -6.18 -20.35
N LEU A 125 -5.78 -5.67 -19.11
CA LEU A 125 -6.09 -4.26 -18.85
C LEU A 125 -5.13 -3.31 -19.59
N ARG A 126 -3.83 -3.62 -19.57
CA ARG A 126 -2.81 -2.83 -20.28
C ARG A 126 -3.00 -2.86 -21.80
N ALA A 127 -3.37 -4.01 -22.37
CA ALA A 127 -3.67 -4.13 -23.79
C ALA A 127 -4.91 -3.31 -24.18
N ASP A 128 -5.94 -3.31 -23.34
CA ASP A 128 -7.14 -2.51 -23.55
C ASP A 128 -6.85 -1.01 -23.42
N VAL A 129 -6.01 -0.60 -22.47
CA VAL A 129 -5.54 0.78 -22.34
C VAL A 129 -4.79 1.22 -23.60
N GLU A 130 -3.87 0.40 -24.09
CA GLU A 130 -3.03 0.71 -25.25
C GLU A 130 -3.85 0.86 -26.54
N LYS A 131 -4.82 -0.03 -26.75
CA LYS A 131 -5.76 0.04 -27.87
C LYS A 131 -6.86 1.07 -27.69
N ARG A 132 -6.92 1.76 -26.54
CA ARG A 132 -8.03 2.62 -26.11
C ARG A 132 -9.39 1.90 -26.17
N GLY A 133 -9.39 0.59 -25.92
CA GLY A 133 -10.58 -0.26 -25.89
C GLY A 133 -11.38 -0.17 -24.58
N ILE A 134 -10.86 0.55 -23.59
CA ILE A 134 -11.49 0.80 -22.29
C ILE A 134 -11.54 2.31 -22.01
N ALA A 135 -12.62 2.77 -21.39
CA ALA A 135 -12.74 4.18 -21.00
C ALA A 135 -11.81 4.49 -19.80
N ALA A 136 -11.31 5.73 -19.73
CA ALA A 136 -10.41 6.16 -18.66
C ALA A 136 -10.95 5.90 -17.23
N PRO A 137 -12.25 6.18 -16.93
CA PRO A 137 -12.81 5.87 -15.62
C PRO A 137 -12.83 4.37 -15.28
N ASP A 138 -13.08 3.52 -16.27
CA ASP A 138 -13.16 2.06 -16.07
C ASP A 138 -11.77 1.45 -15.87
N ALA A 139 -10.78 1.91 -16.63
CA ALA A 139 -9.38 1.55 -16.41
C ALA A 139 -8.93 2.00 -15.03
N PHE A 140 -9.22 3.24 -14.65
CA PHE A 140 -8.90 3.78 -13.33
C PHE A 140 -9.54 2.94 -12.21
N SER A 141 -10.82 2.57 -12.35
CA SER A 141 -11.54 1.72 -11.41
C SER A 141 -10.90 0.33 -11.29
N SER A 142 -10.50 -0.28 -12.42
CA SER A 142 -9.88 -1.61 -12.44
C SER A 142 -8.57 -1.63 -11.67
N TYR A 143 -7.64 -0.71 -11.95
CA TYR A 143 -6.41 -0.56 -11.14
C TYR A 143 -6.72 -0.28 -9.66
N SER A 144 -7.75 0.52 -9.36
CA SER A 144 -8.12 0.83 -7.98
C SER A 144 -8.55 -0.43 -7.21
N LYS A 145 -9.24 -1.37 -7.88
CA LYS A 145 -9.63 -2.66 -7.25
C LYS A 145 -8.42 -3.53 -6.91
N ASP A 146 -7.41 -3.54 -7.77
CA ASP A 146 -6.15 -4.26 -7.51
C ASP A 146 -5.40 -3.66 -6.32
N ILE A 147 -5.33 -2.33 -6.27
CA ILE A 147 -4.73 -1.59 -5.16
C ILE A 147 -5.49 -1.83 -3.85
N ASP A 148 -6.84 -1.75 -3.87
CA ASP A 148 -7.68 -2.00 -2.70
C ASP A 148 -7.50 -3.44 -2.17
N ALA A 149 -7.35 -4.42 -3.07
CA ALA A 149 -7.11 -5.81 -2.70
C ALA A 149 -5.73 -6.01 -2.03
N LEU A 150 -4.69 -5.32 -2.51
CA LEU A 150 -3.36 -5.32 -1.89
C LEU A 150 -3.36 -4.62 -0.52
N ILE A 151 -4.07 -3.49 -0.37
CA ILE A 151 -4.25 -2.83 0.94
C ILE A 151 -4.98 -3.79 1.91
N GLY A 152 -6.03 -4.46 1.42
CA GLY A 152 -6.77 -5.48 2.17
C GLY A 152 -5.90 -6.66 2.60
N LEU A 153 -4.92 -7.06 1.79
CA LEU A 153 -3.93 -8.08 2.16
C LEU A 153 -3.08 -7.59 3.34
N ILE A 154 -2.52 -6.38 3.29
CA ILE A 154 -1.71 -5.83 4.40
C ILE A 154 -2.51 -5.80 5.70
N ALA A 155 -3.80 -5.47 5.66
CA ALA A 155 -4.68 -5.48 6.83
C ALA A 155 -4.83 -6.88 7.46
N ARG A 156 -4.87 -7.92 6.63
CA ARG A 156 -4.93 -9.31 7.10
C ARG A 156 -3.59 -9.79 7.64
N LEU A 157 -2.48 -9.37 7.04
CA LEU A 157 -1.13 -9.68 7.55
C LEU A 157 -0.93 -9.06 8.93
N ALA A 158 -1.44 -7.84 9.15
CA ALA A 158 -1.44 -7.19 10.47
C ALA A 158 -2.20 -8.04 11.51
N GLN A 159 -3.39 -8.54 11.18
CA GLN A 159 -4.21 -9.39 12.06
C GLN A 159 -3.60 -10.77 12.32
N ALA A 160 -2.76 -11.27 11.42
CA ALA A 160 -2.08 -12.56 11.58
C ALA A 160 -0.86 -12.47 12.50
N ASN A 161 -0.47 -11.27 12.91
CA ASN A 161 0.67 -11.02 13.78
C ASN A 161 0.26 -10.95 15.26
N ASN A 162 1.08 -11.52 16.14
CA ASN A 162 0.86 -11.50 17.58
C ASN A 162 1.67 -10.40 18.29
N ASP A 163 2.58 -9.73 17.58
CA ASP A 163 3.40 -8.64 18.11
C ASP A 163 2.64 -7.31 18.02
N GLY A 164 2.44 -6.66 19.18
CA GLY A 164 1.68 -5.42 19.29
C GLY A 164 2.34 -4.20 18.64
N ASP A 165 3.67 -4.12 18.65
CA ASP A 165 4.40 -3.00 18.04
C ASP A 165 4.44 -3.13 16.52
N LEU A 166 4.56 -4.37 16.04
CA LEU A 166 4.46 -4.68 14.62
C LEU A 166 3.04 -4.48 14.09
N LEU A 167 2.02 -4.87 14.86
CA LEU A 167 0.63 -4.54 14.54
C LEU A 167 0.45 -3.02 14.42
N ARG A 168 0.95 -2.25 15.39
CA ARG A 168 0.87 -0.79 15.38
C ARG A 168 1.55 -0.18 14.15
N SER A 169 2.77 -0.60 13.85
CA SER A 169 3.53 -0.13 12.68
C SER A 169 2.84 -0.49 11.36
N THR A 170 2.27 -1.69 11.27
CA THR A 170 1.52 -2.13 10.08
C THR A 170 0.22 -1.36 9.93
N MET A 171 -0.47 -1.06 11.03
CA MET A 171 -1.67 -0.22 11.01
C MET A 171 -1.35 1.23 10.63
N ALA A 172 -0.20 1.78 11.05
CA ALA A 172 0.26 3.07 10.55
C ALA A 172 0.51 3.01 9.04
N LEU A 173 1.23 2.00 8.54
CA LEU A 173 1.43 1.79 7.11
C LEU A 173 0.11 1.72 6.33
N LEU A 174 -0.90 0.99 6.84
CA LEU A 174 -2.21 0.88 6.23
C LEU A 174 -2.93 2.22 6.09
N ASN A 175 -2.89 3.04 7.13
CA ASN A 175 -3.52 4.36 7.11
C ASN A 175 -2.79 5.32 6.17
N LEU A 176 -1.47 5.23 6.08
CA LEU A 176 -0.69 5.98 5.10
C LEU A 176 -1.02 5.55 3.67
N GLN A 177 -1.13 4.25 3.40
CA GLN A 177 -1.53 3.74 2.08
C GLN A 177 -2.96 4.12 1.72
N CYS A 178 -3.88 4.09 2.70
CA CYS A 178 -5.25 4.58 2.53
C CYS A 178 -5.28 6.06 2.14
N GLU A 179 -4.54 6.90 2.86
CA GLU A 179 -4.46 8.33 2.57
C GLU A 179 -3.89 8.57 1.16
N LYS A 180 -2.78 7.92 0.81
CA LYS A 180 -2.19 7.96 -0.55
C LYS A 180 -3.18 7.53 -1.62
N GLU A 181 -3.94 6.48 -1.35
CA GLU A 181 -4.90 5.94 -2.31
C GLU A 181 -6.03 6.93 -2.56
N PHE A 182 -6.68 7.46 -1.52
CA PHE A 182 -7.72 8.46 -1.70
C PHE A 182 -7.21 9.78 -2.29
N ALA A 183 -5.97 10.18 -2.00
CA ALA A 183 -5.31 11.31 -2.67
C ALA A 183 -5.14 11.05 -4.18
N GLY A 184 -4.71 9.85 -4.55
CA GLY A 184 -4.62 9.42 -5.95
C GLY A 184 -5.97 9.45 -6.67
N ARG A 185 -7.04 9.02 -5.99
CA ARG A 185 -8.43 9.05 -6.50
C ARG A 185 -8.98 10.45 -6.62
N GLU A 186 -8.73 11.33 -5.65
CA GLU A 186 -9.07 12.76 -5.75
C GLU A 186 -8.38 13.37 -6.96
N ARG A 187 -7.07 13.19 -7.12
CA ARG A 187 -6.32 13.72 -8.26
C ARG A 187 -6.91 13.24 -9.59
N GLY A 188 -7.19 11.94 -9.72
CA GLY A 188 -7.80 11.38 -10.93
C GLY A 188 -9.18 11.98 -11.22
N TYR A 189 -10.02 12.06 -10.20
CA TYR A 189 -11.38 12.58 -10.30
C TYR A 189 -11.42 14.07 -10.64
N VAL A 190 -10.68 14.88 -9.89
CA VAL A 190 -10.60 16.34 -10.07
C VAL A 190 -10.00 16.67 -11.44
N ASN A 191 -8.97 15.98 -11.90
CA ASN A 191 -8.42 16.21 -13.24
C ASN A 191 -9.44 15.93 -14.35
N GLY A 192 -10.23 14.86 -14.24
CA GLY A 192 -11.31 14.58 -15.18
C GLY A 192 -12.40 15.65 -15.14
N LEU A 193 -12.77 16.09 -13.94
CA LEU A 193 -13.73 17.17 -13.72
C LEU A 193 -13.27 18.51 -14.33
N LEU A 194 -12.00 18.88 -14.15
CA LEU A 194 -11.42 20.10 -14.73
C LEU A 194 -11.40 20.07 -16.26
N GLN A 195 -11.20 18.90 -16.87
CA GLN A 195 -11.28 18.73 -18.32
C GLN A 195 -12.72 18.81 -18.84
N ALA A 196 -13.69 18.26 -18.11
CA ALA A 196 -15.11 18.34 -18.45
C ALA A 196 -15.69 19.76 -18.30
N GLY A 197 -15.07 20.59 -17.45
CA GLY A 197 -15.34 22.03 -17.38
C GLY A 197 -16.60 22.43 -16.62
N VAL A 198 -17.36 21.50 -16.03
CA VAL A 198 -18.58 21.78 -15.26
C VAL A 198 -18.56 21.10 -13.90
N LEU A 199 -18.67 21.88 -12.83
CA LEU A 199 -18.88 21.40 -11.47
C LEU A 199 -20.37 21.38 -11.15
N ASN A 200 -20.92 20.21 -10.86
CA ASN A 200 -22.32 20.04 -10.46
C ASN A 200 -22.39 19.48 -9.03
N GLN A 201 -23.60 19.35 -8.48
CA GLN A 201 -23.80 18.87 -7.11
C GLN A 201 -23.16 17.49 -6.88
N GLN A 202 -23.26 16.58 -7.86
CA GLN A 202 -22.71 15.24 -7.76
C GLN A 202 -21.17 15.27 -7.72
N SER A 203 -20.53 16.07 -8.58
CA SER A 203 -19.07 16.14 -8.60
C SER A 203 -18.48 16.90 -7.43
N HIS A 204 -19.20 17.88 -6.90
CA HIS A 204 -18.86 18.51 -5.62
C HIS A 204 -18.92 17.51 -4.46
N ALA A 205 -20.03 16.78 -4.32
CA ALA A 205 -20.19 15.78 -3.27
C ALA A 205 -19.15 14.64 -3.36
N GLN A 206 -18.83 14.19 -4.57
CA GLN A 206 -17.81 13.18 -4.79
C GLN A 206 -16.41 13.67 -4.42
N THR A 207 -16.07 14.93 -4.76
CA THR A 207 -14.79 15.54 -4.37
C THR A 207 -14.70 15.68 -2.86
N ALA A 208 -15.76 16.17 -2.21
CA ALA A 208 -15.85 16.27 -0.75
C ALA A 208 -15.66 14.89 -0.06
N SER A 209 -16.28 13.84 -0.61
CA SER A 209 -16.14 12.47 -0.10
C SER A 209 -14.70 11.97 -0.17
N LEU A 210 -13.98 12.25 -1.26
CA LEU A 210 -12.58 11.85 -1.43
C LEU A 210 -11.65 12.60 -0.47
N ILE A 211 -11.89 13.90 -0.23
CA ILE A 211 -11.15 14.69 0.75
C ILE A 211 -11.40 14.14 2.17
N ALA A 212 -12.67 13.95 2.54
CA ALA A 212 -13.03 13.46 3.88
C ALA A 212 -12.43 12.07 4.18
N LYS A 213 -12.34 11.18 3.18
CA LYS A 213 -11.70 9.86 3.33
C LYS A 213 -10.19 9.97 3.54
N GLN A 214 -9.52 10.93 2.89
CA GLN A 214 -8.10 11.20 3.15
C GLN A 214 -7.91 11.70 4.57
N ASP A 215 -8.70 12.68 5.00
CA ASP A 215 -8.61 13.24 6.35
C ASP A 215 -8.85 12.16 7.42
N ALA A 216 -9.82 11.26 7.20
CA ALA A 216 -10.06 10.13 8.08
C ALA A 216 -8.83 9.21 8.21
N CYS A 217 -8.19 8.87 7.09
CA CYS A 217 -6.99 8.02 7.09
C CYS A 217 -5.77 8.75 7.68
N ALA A 218 -5.59 10.04 7.39
CA ALA A 218 -4.54 10.87 7.99
C ALA A 218 -4.69 10.98 9.51
N ASN A 219 -5.92 11.17 10.01
CA ASN A 219 -6.20 11.24 11.43
C ASN A 219 -5.95 9.90 12.12
N GLN A 220 -6.35 8.79 11.50
CA GLN A 220 -6.08 7.46 12.04
C GLN A 220 -4.59 7.12 12.04
N PHE A 221 -3.84 7.54 11.01
CA PHE A 221 -2.37 7.46 10.99
C PHE A 221 -1.78 8.18 12.19
N LYS A 222 -2.18 9.43 12.43
CA LYS A 222 -1.71 10.21 13.58
C LYS A 222 -2.01 9.49 14.89
N LEU A 223 -3.19 8.91 15.08
CA LEU A 223 -3.51 8.22 16.34
C LEU A 223 -2.65 6.97 16.60
N ILE A 224 -2.21 6.28 15.54
CA ILE A 224 -1.54 4.98 15.65
C ILE A 224 -0.01 5.08 15.55
N ALA A 225 0.51 5.97 14.72
CA ALA A 225 1.94 6.08 14.45
C ALA A 225 2.75 6.43 15.71
N ASP A 226 3.98 5.92 15.79
CA ASP A 226 4.94 6.39 16.80
C ASP A 226 5.33 7.86 16.55
N ASP A 227 6.01 8.46 17.53
CA ASP A 227 6.38 9.88 17.48
C ASP A 227 7.33 10.21 16.33
N THR A 228 8.18 9.26 15.92
CA THR A 228 9.11 9.46 14.81
C THR A 228 8.37 9.53 13.48
N LEU A 229 7.51 8.55 13.20
CA LEU A 229 6.69 8.48 11.99
C LEU A 229 5.68 9.64 11.93
N ARG A 230 5.09 10.00 13.07
CA ARG A 230 4.20 11.15 13.20
C ARG A 230 4.93 12.44 12.84
N GLY A 231 6.11 12.69 13.42
CA GLY A 231 6.90 13.89 13.14
C GLY A 231 7.31 13.99 11.67
N GLN A 232 7.70 12.87 11.05
CA GLN A 232 7.99 12.81 9.61
C GLN A 232 6.76 13.17 8.75
N LYS A 233 5.58 12.63 9.09
CA LYS A 233 4.34 12.94 8.37
C LYS A 233 3.91 14.40 8.56
N GLU A 234 4.01 14.95 9.77
CA GLU A 234 3.67 16.34 10.05
C GLU A 234 4.58 17.32 9.29
N ALA A 235 5.88 17.00 9.15
CA ALA A 235 6.80 17.79 8.35
C ALA A 235 6.40 17.79 6.86
N LEU A 236 5.97 16.63 6.31
CA LEU A 236 5.47 16.53 4.94
C LEU A 236 4.14 17.30 4.76
N ASP A 237 3.24 17.22 5.73
CA ASP A 237 1.94 17.91 5.71
C ASP A 237 2.10 19.43 5.79
N GLY A 238 3.15 19.92 6.44
CA GLY A 238 3.50 21.34 6.50
C GLY A 238 4.18 21.91 5.25
N GLY A 239 4.55 21.06 4.29
CA GLY A 239 5.31 21.46 3.09
C GLY A 239 4.54 22.33 2.10
N ASP A 240 5.27 22.98 1.19
CA ASP A 240 4.73 23.87 0.16
C ASP A 240 3.74 23.16 -0.77
N GLU A 241 4.05 21.94 -1.17
CA GLU A 241 3.19 21.13 -2.05
C GLU A 241 1.83 20.83 -1.42
N THR A 242 1.81 20.47 -0.13
CA THR A 242 0.56 20.23 0.61
C THR A 242 -0.25 21.51 0.71
N ARG A 243 0.38 22.66 0.99
CA ARG A 243 -0.30 23.96 1.01
C ARG A 243 -0.91 24.32 -0.35
N ALA A 244 -0.21 24.06 -1.44
CA ALA A 244 -0.72 24.28 -2.79
C ALA A 244 -1.95 23.41 -3.09
N VAL A 245 -1.93 22.13 -2.70
CA VAL A 245 -3.07 21.22 -2.83
C VAL A 245 -4.27 21.69 -2.01
N GLN A 246 -4.07 22.13 -0.77
CA GLN A 246 -5.16 22.64 0.07
C GLN A 246 -5.78 23.92 -0.51
N ALA A 247 -4.97 24.82 -1.08
CA ALA A 247 -5.47 25.99 -1.78
C ALA A 247 -6.30 25.60 -3.02
N LEU A 248 -5.88 24.58 -3.76
CA LEU A 248 -6.64 24.05 -4.90
C LEU A 248 -7.97 23.44 -4.46
N ARG A 249 -7.98 22.65 -3.39
CA ARG A 249 -9.20 22.10 -2.78
C ARG A 249 -10.17 23.20 -2.40
N ALA A 250 -9.71 24.21 -1.68
CA ALA A 250 -10.55 25.35 -1.30
C ALA A 250 -11.17 26.04 -2.51
N LYS A 251 -10.40 26.21 -3.59
CA LYS A 251 -10.90 26.80 -4.83
C LYS A 251 -11.97 25.93 -5.52
N VAL A 252 -11.77 24.62 -5.60
CA VAL A 252 -12.76 23.69 -6.18
C VAL A 252 -14.03 23.66 -5.33
N MET A 253 -13.89 23.57 -4.01
CA MET A 253 -15.02 23.43 -3.09
C MET A 253 -15.86 24.69 -2.95
N ASN A 254 -15.27 25.88 -3.15
CA ASN A 254 -15.96 27.17 -3.08
C ASN A 254 -16.50 27.67 -4.42
N GLN A 255 -16.31 26.90 -5.51
CA GLN A 255 -16.79 27.31 -6.82
C GLN A 255 -18.32 27.17 -6.91
N ALA A 256 -18.99 28.17 -7.49
CA ALA A 256 -20.42 28.11 -7.78
C ALA A 256 -20.76 26.93 -8.70
N LEU A 257 -21.79 26.16 -8.30
CA LEU A 257 -22.27 25.01 -9.06
C LEU A 257 -22.93 25.45 -10.38
N GLY A 258 -22.77 24.64 -11.42
CA GLY A 258 -23.33 24.89 -12.75
C GLY A 258 -22.60 25.95 -13.58
N GLN A 259 -21.59 26.61 -13.01
CA GLN A 259 -20.73 27.54 -13.75
C GLN A 259 -19.51 26.83 -14.34
N PRO A 260 -19.02 27.27 -15.51
CA PRO A 260 -17.78 26.78 -16.08
C PRO A 260 -16.63 26.90 -15.07
N VAL A 261 -15.84 25.85 -14.96
CA VAL A 261 -14.73 25.75 -14.03
C VAL A 261 -13.62 26.73 -14.43
N ALA A 262 -13.63 27.93 -13.83
CA ALA A 262 -12.73 29.03 -14.12
C ALA A 262 -11.31 28.80 -13.54
N PHE A 263 -10.64 27.75 -14.01
CA PHE A 263 -9.19 27.63 -13.91
C PHE A 263 -8.58 28.25 -15.17
N ARG A 264 -8.75 29.56 -15.30
CA ARG A 264 -8.06 30.33 -16.34
C ARG A 264 -6.55 30.13 -16.10
N ARG A 265 -5.84 29.52 -17.05
CA ARG A 265 -4.38 29.68 -17.13
C ARG A 265 -4.10 31.19 -17.09
N PRO A 266 -3.09 31.67 -16.36
CA PRO A 266 -2.71 33.07 -16.42
C PRO A 266 -2.55 33.47 -17.89
N ASN A 267 -3.19 34.57 -18.25
CA ASN A 267 -3.35 35.05 -19.61
C ASN A 267 -1.97 35.32 -20.25
N GLY A 268 -1.72 34.78 -21.45
CA GLY A 268 -0.92 35.48 -22.47
C GLY A 268 0.56 35.09 -22.66
N SER A 269 0.80 34.01 -23.40
CA SER A 269 1.78 34.07 -24.50
C SER A 269 1.22 33.29 -25.69
N ARG A 270 0.60 34.04 -26.60
CA ARG A 270 0.30 33.57 -27.96
C ARG A 270 1.66 33.27 -28.60
N PRO A 271 1.93 32.05 -29.11
CA PRO A 271 3.15 31.87 -29.89
C PRO A 271 3.05 32.77 -31.13
N PRO A 272 4.12 33.49 -31.51
CA PRO A 272 4.09 34.32 -32.70
C PRO A 272 3.79 33.44 -33.93
N PRO A 273 3.00 33.93 -34.90
CA PRO A 273 2.75 33.19 -36.12
C PRO A 273 4.04 33.19 -36.94
N GLY A 274 4.69 32.02 -37.04
CA GLY A 274 5.89 31.84 -37.86
C GLY A 274 7.13 31.53 -37.04
N ALA A 275 7.29 30.25 -36.69
CA ALA A 275 8.60 29.64 -36.53
C ALA A 275 8.53 28.26 -37.19
N SER A 276 8.65 28.28 -38.52
CA SER A 276 9.24 27.15 -39.25
C SER A 276 10.66 26.97 -38.75
N THR A 277 11.03 25.78 -38.26
CA THR A 277 12.18 24.97 -38.73
C THR A 277 12.60 23.94 -37.67
N ARG A 278 12.68 22.67 -38.14
CA ARG A 278 13.41 21.48 -37.63
C ARG A 278 12.83 20.72 -36.44
#